data_AF-A0A238J9D5-F1
#
_entry.id   AF-A0A238J9D5-F1
#
_cell.length_a   1.000
_cell.length_b   1.000
_cell.length_c   1.000
_cell.angle_alpha   90.00
_cell.angle_beta   90.00
_cell.angle_gamma   90.00
#
_symmetry.space_group_name_H-M   'P 1'
#
loop_
_entity.id
_entity.type
_entity.pdbx_description
1 polymer ?
#
loop_
_entity_poly.entity_id
_entity_poly.type
_entity_poly.pdbx_seq_one_letter_code
_entity_poly.pdbx_strand_id
1 'polypeptide(L)'
;MAFKGYTAKKVADEGNIGVNTVGKFLRGDTHSMKHETLDIVCSVLSISNLAILDSENPLSETKDRLYAMVAEMSDDRAQRALELLEELE
;
A
#
# COMPACT_ATOMS: atom_id res chain seq x y z
N MET A 1 -13.89 7.56 -13.77
CA MET A 1 -12.65 8.15 -14.33
C MET A 1 -11.68 7.03 -14.65
N ALA A 2 -11.02 7.07 -15.81
CA ALA A 2 -10.01 6.08 -16.20
C ALA A 2 -8.62 6.66 -15.86
N PHE A 3 -7.89 6.03 -14.95
CA PHE A 3 -6.50 6.40 -14.70
C PHE A 3 -5.65 5.90 -15.87
N LYS A 4 -4.95 6.79 -16.58
CA LYS A 4 -4.07 6.44 -17.71
C LYS A 4 -4.70 5.52 -18.78
N GLY A 5 -6.01 5.64 -19.03
CA GLY A 5 -6.73 4.79 -20.00
C GLY A 5 -7.06 3.37 -19.51
N TYR A 6 -6.79 3.05 -18.25
CA TYR A 6 -7.24 1.80 -17.62
C TYR A 6 -8.67 1.97 -17.08
N THR A 7 -9.55 1.07 -17.51
CA THR A 7 -10.90 0.92 -16.97
C THR A 7 -10.93 -0.26 -16.01
N ALA A 8 -11.90 -0.30 -15.10
CA ALA A 8 -12.08 -1.44 -14.19
C ALA A 8 -12.17 -2.77 -14.94
N LYS A 9 -12.82 -2.77 -16.11
CA LYS A 9 -12.90 -3.92 -17.00
C LYS A 9 -11.53 -4.31 -17.55
N LYS A 10 -10.75 -3.35 -18.08
CA LYS A 10 -9.42 -3.62 -18.62
C LYS A 10 -8.47 -4.18 -17.55
N VAL A 11 -8.50 -3.63 -16.34
CA VAL A 11 -7.69 -4.12 -15.21
C VAL A 11 -8.11 -5.54 -14.82
N ALA A 12 -9.42 -5.80 -14.80
CA ALA A 12 -9.94 -7.12 -14.49
C ALA A 12 -9.59 -8.17 -15.55
N ASP A 13 -9.69 -7.80 -16.83
CA ASP A 13 -9.38 -8.67 -17.97
C ASP A 13 -7.87 -8.99 -18.00
N GLU A 14 -7.00 -8.00 -17.81
CA GLU A 14 -5.53 -8.20 -17.80
C GLU A 14 -5.05 -8.92 -16.53
N GLY A 15 -5.70 -8.70 -15.39
CA GLY A 15 -5.38 -9.34 -14.12
C GLY A 15 -6.04 -10.71 -13.91
N ASN A 16 -6.90 -11.16 -14.83
CA ASN A 16 -7.72 -12.36 -14.68
C ASN A 16 -8.52 -12.40 -13.35
N ILE A 17 -9.13 -11.27 -13.00
CA ILE A 17 -9.96 -11.12 -11.79
C ILE A 17 -11.38 -10.68 -12.17
N GLY A 18 -12.35 -10.89 -11.27
CA GLY A 18 -13.73 -10.50 -11.53
C GLY A 18 -13.88 -8.98 -11.66
N VAL A 19 -14.49 -8.51 -12.75
CA VAL A 19 -14.77 -7.06 -12.99
C VAL A 19 -15.53 -6.43 -11.83
N ASN A 20 -16.46 -7.19 -11.21
CA ASN A 20 -17.20 -6.74 -10.04
C ASN A 20 -16.33 -6.53 -8.80
N THR A 21 -15.25 -7.29 -8.63
CA THR A 21 -14.32 -7.13 -7.52
C THR A 21 -13.61 -5.78 -7.59
N VAL A 22 -13.08 -5.46 -8.77
CA VAL A 22 -12.44 -4.15 -9.04
C VAL A 22 -13.47 -3.02 -8.96
N GLY A 23 -14.64 -3.21 -9.56
CA GLY A 23 -15.70 -2.20 -9.60
C GLY A 23 -16.27 -1.84 -8.22
N LYS A 24 -16.51 -2.84 -7.35
CA LYS A 24 -16.98 -2.60 -5.98
C LYS A 24 -15.96 -1.83 -5.15
N PHE A 25 -14.68 -2.16 -5.29
CA PHE A 25 -13.60 -1.44 -4.62
C PHE A 25 -13.50 0.01 -5.09
N LEU A 26 -13.50 0.25 -6.40
CA LEU A 26 -13.43 1.61 -6.97
C LEU A 26 -14.64 2.49 -6.63
N ARG A 27 -15.83 1.90 -6.45
CA ARG A 27 -17.03 2.62 -6.02
C ARG A 27 -17.10 2.86 -4.51
N GLY A 28 -16.24 2.21 -3.74
CA GLY A 28 -16.29 2.24 -2.28
C GLY A 28 -17.36 1.32 -1.66
N ASP A 29 -17.99 0.43 -2.44
CA ASP A 29 -18.94 -0.58 -1.94
C ASP A 29 -18.24 -1.59 -1.00
N THR A 30 -16.93 -1.75 -1.19
CA THR A 30 -16.05 -2.58 -0.36
C THR A 30 -14.75 -1.82 -0.07
N HIS A 31 -14.40 -1.65 1.20
CA HIS A 31 -13.19 -0.93 1.63
C HIS A 31 -11.94 -1.81 1.72
N SER A 32 -12.09 -3.13 1.58
CA SER A 32 -10.99 -4.08 1.64
C SER A 32 -10.97 -4.99 0.42
N MET A 33 -9.76 -5.38 0.04
CA MET A 33 -9.49 -6.33 -1.03
C MET A 33 -8.39 -7.27 -0.52
N LYS A 34 -8.41 -8.54 -0.96
CA LYS A 34 -7.37 -9.49 -0.58
C LYS A 34 -6.01 -9.01 -1.11
N HIS A 35 -4.95 -9.22 -0.33
CA HIS A 35 -3.59 -8.80 -0.68
C HIS A 35 -3.17 -9.32 -2.07
N GLU A 36 -3.38 -10.62 -2.32
CA GLU A 36 -3.12 -11.27 -3.62
C GLU A 36 -3.81 -10.55 -4.80
N THR A 37 -5.04 -10.06 -4.59
CA THR A 37 -5.80 -9.35 -5.64
C THR A 37 -5.28 -7.94 -5.85
N LEU A 38 -4.85 -7.27 -4.77
CA LEU A 38 -4.18 -5.96 -4.84
C LEU A 38 -2.83 -6.05 -5.56
N ASP A 39 -2.06 -7.11 -5.33
CA ASP A 39 -0.78 -7.33 -6.03
C ASP A 39 -0.98 -7.49 -7.54
N ILE A 40 -2.00 -8.26 -7.93
CA ILE A 40 -2.39 -8.40 -9.34
C ILE A 40 -2.73 -7.04 -9.95
N VAL A 41 -3.52 -6.22 -9.25
CA VAL A 41 -3.88 -4.87 -9.71
C VAL A 41 -2.65 -3.98 -9.84
N CYS A 42 -1.72 -4.03 -8.87
CA CYS A 42 -0.46 -3.28 -8.93
C CYS A 42 0.39 -3.69 -10.14
N SER A 43 0.52 -4.99 -10.38
CA SER A 43 1.24 -5.55 -11.53
C SER A 43 0.67 -5.05 -12.86
N VAL A 44 -0.66 -5.10 -13.03
CA VAL A 44 -1.34 -4.60 -14.24
C VAL A 44 -1.11 -3.09 -14.44
N LEU A 45 -1.09 -2.32 -13.36
CA LEU A 45 -0.86 -0.87 -13.40
C LEU A 45 0.62 -0.48 -13.47
N SER A 46 1.53 -1.46 -13.56
CA SER A 46 2.98 -1.24 -13.54
C SER A 46 3.47 -0.51 -12.28
N ILE A 47 2.81 -0.76 -11.14
CA ILE A 47 3.23 -0.30 -9.83
C ILE A 47 4.13 -1.38 -9.24
N SER A 48 5.38 -1.04 -8.89
CA SER A 48 6.41 -2.05 -8.65
C SER A 48 6.15 -2.95 -7.45
N ASN A 49 5.43 -2.48 -6.44
CA ASN A 49 4.84 -3.34 -5.40
C ASN A 49 3.77 -2.57 -4.58
N LEU A 50 3.02 -3.33 -3.76
CA LEU A 50 2.04 -2.82 -2.81
C LEU A 50 2.65 -1.90 -1.74
N ALA A 51 3.90 -2.14 -1.32
CA ALA A 51 4.59 -1.31 -0.33
C ALA A 51 4.88 0.10 -0.83
N ILE A 52 4.99 0.32 -2.15
CA ILE A 52 5.11 1.67 -2.74
C ILE A 52 3.82 2.44 -2.51
N LEU A 53 2.65 1.83 -2.72
CA LEU A 53 1.36 2.47 -2.44
C LEU A 53 1.24 2.89 -0.99
N ASP A 54 1.71 2.05 -0.06
CA ASP A 54 1.68 2.36 1.37
C ASP A 54 2.75 3.39 1.78
N SER A 55 3.91 3.37 1.10
CA SER A 55 4.99 4.33 1.32
C SER A 55 4.67 5.74 0.79
N GLU A 56 3.86 5.82 -0.26
CA GLU A 56 3.36 7.04 -0.88
C GLU A 56 1.95 7.42 -0.36
N ASN A 57 1.38 6.63 0.57
CA ASN A 57 0.08 6.93 1.15
C ASN A 57 0.20 8.15 2.08
N PRO A 58 -0.35 9.32 1.71
CA PRO A 58 -0.30 10.52 2.54
C PRO A 58 -1.21 10.41 3.78
N LEU A 59 -1.93 9.29 3.94
CA LEU A 59 -2.80 8.96 5.07
C LEU A 59 -2.25 7.77 5.89
N SER A 60 -0.99 7.36 5.69
CA SER A 60 -0.37 6.35 6.56
C SER A 60 -0.09 6.95 7.93
N GLU A 61 -1.15 7.08 8.75
CA GLU A 61 -1.10 7.60 10.11
C GLU A 61 -0.05 6.86 10.95
N THR A 62 0.17 5.57 10.66
CA THR A 62 1.21 4.76 11.28
C THR A 62 2.61 5.25 10.93
N LYS A 63 2.90 5.55 9.66
CA LYS A 63 4.22 6.03 9.22
C LYS A 63 4.49 7.44 9.73
N ASP A 64 3.47 8.31 9.70
CA ASP A 64 3.56 9.66 10.25
C ASP A 64 3.78 9.65 11.77
N ARG A 65 3.06 8.78 12.49
CA ARG A 65 3.27 8.55 13.92
C ARG A 65 4.66 7.99 14.21
N LEU A 66 5.13 7.02 13.43
CA LEU A 66 6.45 6.44 13.61
C LEU A 66 7.53 7.50 13.41
N TYR A 67 7.40 8.32 12.36
CA TYR A 67 8.32 9.42 12.08
C TYR A 67 8.29 10.48 13.18
N ALA A 68 7.12 10.88 13.66
CA ALA A 68 6.99 11.82 14.78
C ALA A 68 7.66 11.27 16.05
N MET A 69 7.44 9.98 16.36
CA MET A 69 8.07 9.33 17.51
C MET A 69 9.60 9.29 17.40
N VAL A 70 10.13 9.01 16.21
CA VAL A 70 11.58 9.00 15.97
C VAL A 70 12.16 10.42 16.03
N ALA A 71 11.46 11.42 15.49
CA ALA A 71 11.91 12.81 15.51
C ALA A 71 11.95 13.42 16.93
N GLU A 72 11.13 12.90 17.86
CA GLU A 72 11.12 13.30 19.27
C GLU A 72 12.10 12.49 20.14
N MET A 73 12.75 11.45 19.59
CA MET A 73 13.75 10.66 20.32
C MET A 73 15.08 11.40 20.41
N SER A 74 15.74 11.25 21.57
CA SER A 74 17.15 11.60 21.69
C SER A 74 18.03 10.57 20.98
N ASP A 75 19.20 10.96 20.51
CA ASP A 75 20.15 10.09 19.81
C ASP A 75 20.41 8.77 20.57
N ASP A 76 20.62 8.82 21.89
CA ASP A 76 20.83 7.63 22.74
C ASP A 76 19.64 6.66 22.80
N ARG A 77 18.42 7.15 22.52
CA ARG A 77 17.20 6.32 22.47
C ARG A 77 16.98 5.77 21.07
N ALA A 78 17.24 6.57 20.05
CA ALA A 78 17.19 6.12 18.66
C ALA A 78 18.21 5.00 18.42
N GLN A 79 19.43 5.16 18.93
CA GLN A 79 20.49 4.15 18.82
C GLN A 79 20.10 2.81 19.46
N ARG A 80 19.53 2.84 20.68
CA ARG A 80 19.07 1.61 21.35
C ARG A 80 17.87 0.96 20.65
N ALA A 81 16.98 1.77 20.07
CA ALA A 81 15.87 1.24 19.29
C ALA A 81 16.36 0.55 18.00
N LEU A 82 17.40 1.10 17.36
CA LEU A 82 18.04 0.50 16.20
C LEU A 82 18.70 -0.84 16.54
N GLU A 83 19.50 -0.89 17.61
CA GLU A 83 20.14 -2.13 18.09
C GLU A 83 19.11 -3.24 18.37
N LEU A 84 17.97 -2.90 18.97
CA LEU A 84 16.88 -3.85 19.23
C LEU A 84 16.23 -4.39 17.96
N LEU A 85 16.16 -3.60 16.89
CA LEU A 85 15.60 -4.04 15.61
C LEU A 85 16.59 -4.95 14.87
N GLU A 86 17.88 -4.65 14.94
CA GLU A 86 18.95 -5.47 14.36
C GLU A 86 19.10 -6.83 15.05
N GLU A 87 18.79 -6.93 16.34
CA GLU A 87 18.77 -8.22 17.08
C GLU A 87 17.57 -9.12 16.76
N LEU A 88 16.53 -8.58 16.09
CA LEU A 88 15.31 -9.31 15.74
C LEU A 88 15.32 -9.90 14.32
N GLU A 89 16.32 -9.56 13.49
CA GLU A 89 16.59 -10.19 12.18
C GLU A 89 17.46 -11.46 12.32
#